data_AF-A0A1T5BFW7-F1
#
_entry.id   AF-A0A1T5BFW7-F1
#
_cell.length_a   1.000
_cell.length_b   1.000
_cell.length_c   1.000
_cell.angle_alpha   90.00
_cell.angle_beta   90.00
_cell.angle_gamma   90.00
#
_symmetry.space_group_name_H-M   'P 1'
#
loop_
_entity.id
_entity.type
_entity.pdbx_description
1 polymer ?
#
loop_
_entity_poly.entity_id
_entity_poly.type
_entity_poly.pdbx_seq_one_letter_code
_entity_poly.pdbx_strand_id
1 'polypeptide(L)'
;MRSILSSFAARLRRDQRGATAVEYGIMVSLIAVVIIVAVTLLGGTLKDTFTQVQCSVSGGSYAAAVPGVGGAAGTDAKCTPKAP
;
A
#
# COMPACT_ATOMS: atom_id res chain seq x y z
N MET A 1 -14.56 31.67 -28.51
CA MET A 1 -14.25 30.76 -27.39
C MET A 1 -14.49 29.26 -27.68
N ARG A 2 -14.68 28.83 -28.94
CA ARG A 2 -14.87 27.41 -29.30
C ARG A 2 -13.62 26.71 -29.89
N SER A 3 -12.57 27.47 -30.25
CA SER A 3 -11.35 26.93 -30.90
C SER A 3 -10.42 26.13 -29.99
N ILE A 4 -10.41 26.37 -28.67
CA ILE A 4 -9.51 25.64 -27.77
C ILE A 4 -9.99 24.19 -27.62
N LEU A 5 -11.29 23.98 -27.40
CA LEU A 5 -11.87 22.64 -27.29
C LEU A 5 -11.72 21.81 -28.57
N SER A 6 -11.88 22.42 -29.76
CA SER A 6 -11.72 21.71 -31.03
C SER A 6 -10.27 21.28 -31.31
N SER A 7 -9.29 22.02 -30.78
CA SER A 7 -7.86 21.72 -30.93
C SER A 7 -7.43 20.50 -30.09
N PHE A 8 -7.96 20.35 -28.87
CA PHE A 8 -7.73 19.17 -28.04
C PHE A 8 -8.48 17.94 -28.56
N ALA A 9 -9.75 18.09 -28.97
CA ALA A 9 -10.54 16.98 -29.51
C ALA A 9 -9.97 16.42 -30.84
N ALA A 10 -9.37 17.27 -31.69
CA ALA A 10 -8.70 16.84 -32.92
C ALA A 10 -7.36 16.14 -32.69
N ARG A 11 -6.67 16.40 -31.56
CA ARG A 11 -5.45 15.67 -31.14
C ARG A 11 -5.80 14.30 -30.57
N LEU A 12 -6.80 14.22 -29.69
CA LEU A 12 -7.30 12.93 -29.17
C LEU A 12 -7.84 11.99 -30.27
N ARG A 13 -8.40 12.54 -31.35
CA ARG A 13 -8.87 11.74 -32.52
C ARG A 13 -7.76 11.33 -33.49
N ARG A 14 -6.58 11.98 -33.48
CA ARG A 14 -5.43 11.62 -34.34
C ARG A 14 -4.42 10.71 -33.66
N ASP A 15 -4.37 10.69 -32.34
CA ASP A 15 -3.37 9.91 -31.59
C ASP A 15 -3.88 8.51 -31.24
N GLN A 16 -3.66 7.55 -32.16
CA GLN A 16 -3.74 6.10 -31.86
C GLN A 16 -2.80 5.68 -30.71
N ARG A 17 -1.82 6.54 -30.35
CA ARG A 17 -0.95 6.38 -29.19
C ARG A 17 -1.66 6.59 -27.84
N GLY A 18 -2.78 7.33 -27.82
CA GLY A 18 -3.59 7.51 -26.61
C GLY A 18 -4.42 6.29 -26.24
N ALA A 19 -4.92 5.55 -27.25
CA ALA A 19 -5.63 4.29 -27.03
C ALA A 19 -4.70 3.20 -26.46
N THR A 20 -3.46 3.12 -26.96
CA THR A 20 -2.44 2.19 -26.42
C THR A 20 -2.02 2.53 -24.99
N ALA A 21 -2.11 3.78 -24.55
CA ALA A 21 -1.75 4.15 -23.17
C ALA A 21 -2.70 3.52 -22.13
N VAL A 22 -3.96 3.29 -22.49
CA VAL A 22 -4.97 2.71 -21.59
C VAL A 22 -4.80 1.19 -21.45
N GLU A 23 -4.41 0.49 -22.52
CA GLU A 23 -4.17 -0.95 -22.50
C GLU A 23 -3.00 -1.31 -21.57
N TYR A 24 -1.86 -0.62 -21.74
CA TYR A 24 -0.73 -0.79 -20.83
C TYR A 24 -1.06 -0.25 -19.42
N GLY A 25 -1.90 0.78 -19.32
CA GLY A 25 -2.37 1.32 -18.05
C GLY A 25 -3.14 0.28 -17.21
N ILE A 26 -3.99 -0.54 -17.84
CA ILE A 26 -4.72 -1.61 -17.14
C ILE A 26 -3.75 -2.70 -16.67
N MET A 27 -2.79 -3.11 -17.48
CA MET A 27 -1.79 -4.11 -17.07
C MET A 27 -0.96 -3.64 -15.87
N VAL A 28 -0.53 -2.37 -15.88
CA VAL A 28 0.20 -1.77 -14.76
C VAL A 28 -0.69 -1.63 -13.52
N SER A 29 -1.98 -1.32 -13.69
CA SER A 29 -2.92 -1.20 -12.57
C SER A 29 -3.11 -2.51 -11.80
N LEU A 30 -3.13 -3.66 -12.49
CA LEU A 30 -3.24 -4.97 -11.85
C LEU A 30 -1.99 -5.29 -11.02
N ILE A 31 -0.81 -4.97 -11.54
CA ILE A 31 0.46 -5.13 -10.81
C ILE A 31 0.48 -4.21 -9.58
N ALA A 32 0.00 -2.97 -9.71
CA ALA A 32 -0.04 -2.02 -8.60
C ALA A 32 -0.90 -2.53 -7.44
N VAL A 33 -2.07 -3.13 -7.70
CA VAL A 33 -2.92 -3.72 -6.65
C VAL A 33 -2.19 -4.85 -5.92
N VAL A 34 -1.51 -5.73 -6.65
CA VAL A 34 -0.72 -6.82 -6.05
C VAL A 34 0.40 -6.27 -5.17
N ILE A 35 1.10 -5.22 -5.61
CA ILE A 35 2.16 -4.58 -4.83
C ILE A 35 1.59 -3.95 -3.55
N ILE A 36 0.44 -3.28 -3.61
CA ILE A 36 -0.21 -2.69 -2.43
C ILE A 36 -0.52 -3.77 -1.40
N VAL A 37 -1.09 -4.90 -1.82
CA VAL A 37 -1.36 -6.04 -0.94
C VAL A 37 -0.06 -6.60 -0.35
N ALA A 38 0.98 -6.79 -1.16
CA ALA A 38 2.27 -7.29 -0.69
C ALA A 38 2.93 -6.36 0.34
N VAL A 39 2.94 -5.05 0.06
CA VAL A 39 3.55 -4.03 0.93
C VAL A 39 2.77 -3.86 2.23
N THR A 40 1.43 -3.94 2.20
CA THR A 40 0.61 -3.86 3.43
C THR A 40 0.87 -5.06 4.35
N LEU A 41 0.98 -6.27 3.80
CA LEU A 41 1.34 -7.46 4.56
C LEU A 41 2.77 -7.36 5.12
N LEU A 42 3.74 -6.99 4.27
CA LEU A 42 5.13 -6.83 4.68
C LEU A 42 5.28 -5.75 5.77
N GLY A 43 4.57 -4.63 5.62
CA GLY A 43 4.57 -3.54 6.61
C GLY A 43 4.06 -3.99 7.98
N GLY A 44 3.04 -4.84 8.02
CA GLY A 44 2.56 -5.47 9.26
C GLY A 44 3.63 -6.32 9.94
N THR A 45 4.29 -7.20 9.19
CA THR A 45 5.36 -8.07 9.72
C THR A 45 6.56 -7.26 10.23
N LEU A 46 6.95 -6.21 9.49
CA LEU A 46 8.04 -5.31 9.92
C LEU A 46 7.67 -4.57 11.21
N LYS A 47 6.42 -4.07 11.30
CA LYS A 47 5.92 -3.40 12.50
C LYS A 47 6.01 -4.30 13.72
N ASP A 48 5.53 -5.54 13.61
CA ASP A 48 5.57 -6.54 14.68
C ASP A 48 7.02 -6.84 15.12
N THR A 49 7.91 -7.08 14.15
CA THR A 49 9.34 -7.31 14.43
C THR A 49 9.97 -6.16 15.21
N PHE A 50 9.73 -4.91 14.79
CA PHE A 50 10.25 -3.75 15.50
C PHE A 50 9.61 -3.58 16.88
N THR A 51 8.31 -3.84 17.03
CA THR A 51 7.63 -3.80 18.33
C THR A 51 8.17 -4.85 19.30
N GLN A 52 8.47 -6.06 18.82
CA GLN A 52 9.10 -7.11 19.63
C GLN A 52 10.49 -6.70 20.11
N VAL A 53 11.32 -6.13 19.23
CA VAL A 53 12.66 -5.64 19.60
C VAL A 53 12.54 -4.50 20.61
N GLN A 54 11.66 -3.53 20.38
CA GLN A 54 11.40 -2.43 21.31
C GLN A 54 11.00 -2.95 22.70
N CYS A 55 10.12 -3.95 22.75
CA CYS A 55 9.65 -4.53 24.01
C CYS A 55 10.74 -5.29 24.76
N SER A 56 11.59 -6.00 24.01
CA SER A 56 12.74 -6.73 24.56
C SER A 56 13.75 -5.78 25.17
N VAL A 57 13.96 -4.61 24.55
CA VAL A 57 14.84 -3.55 25.09
C VAL A 57 14.21 -2.83 26.28
N SER A 58 12.88 -2.66 26.31
CA SER A 58 12.18 -2.00 27.42
C SER A 58 11.89 -2.91 28.62
N GLY A 59 12.27 -4.20 28.56
CA GLY A 59 11.97 -5.18 29.62
C GLY A 59 10.49 -5.52 29.76
N GLY A 60 9.67 -5.24 28.74
CA GLY A 60 8.24 -5.53 28.73
C GLY A 60 7.91 -6.96 28.30
N SER A 61 6.62 -7.30 28.32
CA SER A 61 6.10 -8.53 27.72
C SER A 61 5.44 -8.23 26.37
N TYR A 62 5.87 -8.93 25.33
CA TYR A 62 5.29 -8.80 23.99
C TYR A 62 4.02 -9.65 23.90
N ALA A 63 2.93 -9.08 23.39
CA ALA A 63 1.77 -9.82 22.92
C ALA A 63 1.83 -9.85 21.40
N ALA A 64 2.07 -11.05 20.83
CA ALA A 64 2.16 -11.23 19.39
C ALA A 64 0.87 -10.78 18.70
N ALA A 65 1.01 -10.06 17.59
CA ALA A 65 -0.10 -9.83 16.68
C ALA A 65 -0.56 -11.16 16.06
N VAL A 66 -1.84 -11.25 15.69
CA VAL A 66 -2.35 -12.43 14.98
C VAL A 66 -1.68 -12.49 13.59
N PRO A 67 -1.05 -13.62 13.21
CA PRO A 67 -0.40 -13.72 11.90
C PRO A 67 -1.45 -13.72 10.78
N GLY A 68 -1.32 -12.80 9.82
CA GLY A 68 -2.07 -12.87 8.54
C GLY A 68 -3.08 -11.76 8.27
N VAL A 69 -3.32 -10.82 9.19
CA VAL A 69 -4.12 -9.61 8.90
C VAL A 69 -3.17 -8.47 8.57
N GLY A 70 -3.01 -8.20 7.27
CA GLY A 70 -2.32 -7.00 6.80
C GLY A 70 -3.07 -5.75 7.26
N GLY A 71 -2.56 -5.07 8.28
CA GLY A 71 -2.86 -3.68 8.60
C GLY A 71 -4.34 -3.27 8.57
N ALA A 72 -5.25 -4.06 9.16
CA ALA A 72 -6.52 -3.51 9.60
C ALA A 72 -6.27 -2.84 10.95
N ALA A 73 -6.47 -1.52 11.04
CA ALA A 73 -6.25 -0.75 12.25
C ALA A 73 -6.96 -1.40 13.45
N GLY A 74 -6.23 -2.07 14.34
CA GLY A 74 -6.80 -2.73 15.52
C GLY A 74 -6.11 -4.01 16.02
N THR A 75 -5.26 -4.67 15.22
CA THR A 75 -4.60 -5.94 15.62
C THR A 75 -3.09 -5.82 15.86
N ASP A 76 -2.56 -4.61 16.00
CA ASP A 76 -1.12 -4.38 16.17
C ASP A 76 -0.58 -5.05 17.45
N ALA A 77 0.62 -5.63 17.35
CA ALA A 77 1.34 -6.16 18.50
C ALA A 77 1.52 -5.08 19.56
N LYS A 78 1.32 -5.44 20.83
CA LYS A 78 1.45 -4.51 21.95
C LYS A 78 2.58 -4.95 22.85
N CYS A 79 3.43 -3.98 23.20
CA CYS A 79 4.35 -4.14 24.32
C CYS A 79 3.64 -3.68 25.58
N THR A 80 3.43 -4.61 26.51
CA THR A 80 2.90 -4.28 27.83
C THR A 80 4.09 -4.13 28.77
N PRO A 81 4.24 -2.98 29.45
CA PRO A 81 5.32 -2.83 30.41
C PRO A 81 5.20 -3.90 31.49
N LYS A 82 6.31 -4.52 31.86
CA LYS A 82 6.36 -5.44 32.99
C LYS A 82 6.07 -4.63 34.25
N ALA A 83 4.94 -4.93 34.92
CA ALA A 83 4.64 -4.35 36.22
C ALA A 83 5.75 -4.73 37.23
N PRO A 84 6.06 -3.85 38.21
CA PRO A 84 7.16 -4.06 39.16
C PRO A 84 7.04 -5.38 39.94
#